data_AF-A0A2S0XR34-F1
#
_entry.id   AF-A0A2S0XR34-F1
#
_cell.length_a   1.000
_cell.length_b   1.000
_cell.length_c   1.000
_cell.angle_alpha   90.00
_cell.angle_beta   90.00
_cell.angle_gamma   90.00
#
_symmetry.space_group_name_H-M   'P 1'
#
loop_
_entity.id
_entity.type
_entity.pdbx_description
1 polymer ?
#
loop_
_entity_poly.entity_id
_entity_poly.type
_entity_poly.pdbx_seq_one_letter_code
_entity_poly.pdbx_strand_id
1 'polypeptide(L)' 'METKTEELDLIWGIEDIGKLIGRNYQQTYHMVATGKLPMVRQIGERYVVSRAKLIAFFMGDAA' A
#
# COMPACT_ATOMS: atom_id res chain seq x y z
N MET A 1 -1.55 -24.64 -20.29
CA MET A 1 -1.05 -24.11 -19.01
C MET A 1 -1.64 -22.72 -18.87
N GLU A 2 -2.63 -22.56 -17.99
CA GLU A 2 -3.25 -21.26 -17.74
C GLU A 2 -2.28 -20.46 -16.89
N THR A 3 -1.50 -19.57 -17.52
CA THR A 3 -0.73 -18.55 -16.83
C THR A 3 -1.75 -17.58 -16.23
N LYS A 4 -2.17 -17.89 -15.00
CA LYS A 4 -2.96 -16.98 -14.17
C LYS A 4 -2.06 -15.78 -13.92
N THR A 5 -2.16 -14.78 -14.79
CA THR A 5 -1.69 -13.43 -14.53
C THR A 5 -2.40 -13.03 -13.26
N GLU A 6 -1.74 -13.20 -12.12
CA GLU A 6 -2.21 -12.61 -10.87
C GLU A 6 -2.28 -11.11 -11.16
N GLU A 7 -3.48 -10.61 -11.47
CA GLU A 7 -3.72 -9.20 -11.66
C GLU A 7 -3.21 -8.54 -10.38
N LEU A 8 -2.04 -7.92 -10.50
CA LEU A 8 -1.39 -7.30 -9.36
C LEU A 8 -2.29 -6.14 -8.98
N ASP A 9 -3.07 -6.31 -7.90
CA ASP A 9 -3.90 -5.26 -7.29
C ASP A 9 -3.00 -4.17 -6.69
N LEU A 10 -2.32 -3.42 -7.57
CA LEU A 10 -1.38 -2.36 -7.24
C LEU A 10 -2.14 -1.05 -7.11
N ILE A 11 -2.03 -0.46 -5.93
CA ILE A 11 -2.55 0.87 -5.65
C ILE A 11 -1.41 1.85 -5.89
N TRP A 12 -1.69 2.86 -6.71
CA TRP A 12 -0.75 3.90 -7.08
C TRP A 12 -1.14 5.22 -6.43
N GLY A 13 -0.17 5.89 -5.83
CA GLY A 13 -0.36 7.17 -5.18
C GLY A 13 -0.66 7.05 -3.69
N ILE A 14 -0.12 7.98 -2.92
CA ILE A 14 -0.32 8.06 -1.47
C ILE A 14 -1.78 8.34 -1.12
N GLU A 15 -2.48 9.10 -1.96
CA GLU A 15 -3.88 9.44 -1.74
C GLU A 15 -4.76 8.19 -1.74
N ASP A 16 -4.60 7.31 -2.74
CA ASP A 16 -5.40 6.09 -2.85
C ASP A 16 -5.03 5.06 -1.77
N ILE A 17 -3.75 5.00 -1.39
CA ILE A 17 -3.31 4.23 -0.21
C ILE A 17 -4.00 4.76 1.05
N GLY A 18 -4.02 6.09 1.23
CA GLY A 18 -4.65 6.77 2.35
C GLY A 18 -6.15 6.50 2.45
N LYS A 19 -6.86 6.59 1.31
CA LYS A 19 -8.29 6.25 1.21
C LYS A 19 -8.56 4.82 1.69
N LEU A 20 -7.69 3.85 1.34
CA LEU A 20 -7.86 2.47 1.74
C LEU A 20 -7.69 2.25 3.26
N ILE A 21 -6.85 3.04 3.93
CA ILE A 21 -6.61 2.96 5.38
C ILE A 21 -7.39 4.01 6.20
N GLY A 22 -8.28 4.77 5.56
CA GLY A 22 -9.06 5.82 6.21
C GLY A 22 -8.23 7.01 6.71
N ARG A 23 -7.14 7.36 6.03
CA ARG A 23 -6.23 8.46 6.38
C ARG A 23 -6.15 9.51 5.27
N ASN A 24 -5.81 10.74 5.66
CA ASN A 24 -5.58 11.81 4.69
C ASN A 24 -4.19 11.65 4.02
N TYR A 25 -3.98 12.39 2.92
CA TYR A 25 -2.73 12.35 2.16
C TYR A 25 -1.50 12.65 3.03
N GLN A 26 -1.54 13.71 3.84
CA GLN A 26 -0.41 14.15 4.65
C GLN A 26 -0.01 13.11 5.71
N GLN A 27 -0.99 12.52 6.40
CA GLN A 27 -0.78 11.44 7.36
C GLN A 27 -0.19 10.22 6.68
N THR A 28 -0.71 9.84 5.52
CA THR A 28 -0.23 8.67 4.78
C THR A 28 1.19 8.91 4.27
N TYR A 29 1.48 10.07 3.69
CA TYR A 29 2.84 10.46 3.28
C TYR A 29 3.80 10.40 4.46
N HIS A 30 3.42 11.00 5.60
CA HIS A 30 4.24 10.99 6.80
C HIS A 30 4.49 9.56 7.28
N MET A 31 3.48 8.68 7.26
CA MET A 31 3.65 7.26 7.63
C MET A 31 4.60 6.52 6.70
N VAL A 32 4.53 6.76 5.39
CA VAL A 32 5.46 6.15 4.43
C VAL A 32 6.87 6.71 4.63
N ALA A 33 7.02 8.03 4.72
CA ALA A 33 8.31 8.70 4.89
C ALA A 33 9.00 8.35 6.23
N THR A 34 8.23 8.13 7.29
CA THR A 34 8.75 7.70 8.61
C THR A 34 8.92 6.19 8.73
N GLY A 35 8.65 5.42 7.67
CA GLY A 35 8.85 3.97 7.65
C GLY A 35 7.78 3.16 8.40
N LYS A 36 6.64 3.75 8.75
CA LYS A 36 5.51 3.05 9.39
C LYS A 36 4.74 2.15 8.43
N LEU A 37 4.92 2.33 7.12
CA LEU A 37 4.33 1.50 6.07
C LEU A 37 5.43 0.90 5.19
N PRO A 38 6.19 -0.09 5.68
CA PRO A 38 7.38 -0.64 5.00
C PRO A 38 7.07 -1.36 3.68
N MET A 39 5.82 -1.76 3.46
CA MET A 39 5.34 -2.40 2.23
C MET A 39 5.10 -1.42 1.08
N VAL A 40 4.98 -0.12 1.37
CA VAL A 40 4.80 0.91 0.33
C VAL A 40 6.18 1.21 -0.27
N ARG A 41 6.28 1.13 -1.60
CA ARG A 41 7.52 1.39 -2.34
C ARG A 41 7.37 2.63 -3.19
N GLN A 42 8.40 3.45 -3.24
CA GLN A 42 8.47 4.55 -4.21
C GLN A 42 9.00 4.01 -5.54
N ILE A 43 8.25 4.23 -6.63
CA ILE A 43 8.68 3.98 -8.01
C ILE A 43 8.62 5.31 -8.76
N GLY A 44 9.80 5.89 -8.99
CA GLY A 44 9.92 7.23 -9.58
C GLY A 44 9.31 8.30 -8.67
N GLU A 45 8.34 9.04 -9.20
CA GLU A 45 7.64 10.12 -8.48
C GLU A 45 6.38 9.63 -7.74
N ARG A 46 6.02 8.35 -7.86
CA ARG A 46 4.79 7.79 -7.27
C ARG A 46 5.11 6.71 -6.25
N TYR A 47 4.20 6.52 -5.32
CA TYR A 47 4.23 5.41 -4.38
C TYR A 47 3.30 4.31 -4.85
N VAL A 48 3.72 3.06 -4.69
CA VAL A 48 2.96 1.87 -5.06
C VAL A 48 2.93 0.89 -3.90
N VAL A 49 1.79 0.22 -3.74
CA VAL A 49 1.64 -0.88 -2.79
C VAL A 49 0.65 -1.89 -3.34
N SER A 50 0.85 -3.17 -3.02
CA SER A 50 -0.19 -4.18 -3.27
C SER A 50 -1.27 -4.06 -2.20
N ARG A 51 -2.54 -4.01 -2.62
CA ARG A 51 -3.70 -3.99 -1.72
C ARG A 51 -3.64 -5.16 -0.73
N ALA A 52 -3.35 -6.36 -1.22
CA ALA A 52 -3.25 -7.57 -0.40
C ALA A 52 -2.17 -7.44 0.69
N LYS A 53 -0.99 -6.88 0.35
CA LYS A 53 0.08 -6.66 1.32
C LYS A 53 -0.28 -5.62 2.37
N LEU A 54 -0.97 -4.56 1.97
CA LEU A 54 -1.45 -3.52 2.90
C LEU A 54 -2.42 -4.13 3.91
N ILE A 55 -3.42 -4.86 3.42
CA ILE A 55 -4.41 -5.53 4.27
C ILE A 55 -3.75 -6.57 5.18
N ALA A 56 -2.85 -7.40 4.64
CA ALA A 56 -2.13 -8.41 5.43
C ALA A 56 -1.29 -7.79 6.55
N PHE A 57 -0.68 -6.63 6.31
CA PHE A 57 0.07 -5.90 7.35
C PHE A 57 -0.84 -5.44 8.49
N PHE A 58 -2.05 -4.94 8.21
CA PHE A 58 -2.98 -4.49 9.24
C PHE A 58 -3.78 -5.61 9.89
N MET A 59 -4.06 -6.70 9.17
CA MET A 59 -4.73 -7.88 9.70
C MET A 59 -3.77 -8.81 10.48
N GLY A 60 -2.47 -8.67 10.27
CA GLY A 60 -1.41 -9.52 10.85
C GLY A 60 -1.01 -9.25 12.30
N ASP A 61 -1.71 -8.35 13.00
CA ASP A 61 -1.61 -8.14 14.46
C ASP A 61 -2.93 -8.52 15.18
N ALA A 62 -3.75 -9.38 14.57
CA ALA A 62 -4.96 -9.95 15.18
C ALA A 62 -4.80 -11.46 15.45
N ALA A 63 -3.63 -11.86 15.95
CA ALA A 63 -3.36 -13.21 16.45
C ALA A 63 -3.10 -13.19 17.96
#